data_AF-A0A1G3AQ59-F1
#
_entry.id   AF-A0A1G3AQ59-F1
#
_cell.length_a   1.000
_cell.length_b   1.000
_cell.length_c   1.000
_cell.angle_alpha   90.00
_cell.angle_beta   90.00
_cell.angle_gamma   90.00
#
_symmetry.space_group_name_H-M   'P 1'
#
loop_
_entity.id
_entity.type
_entity.pdbx_description
1 polymer ?
#
loop_
_entity_poly.entity_id
_entity_poly.type
_entity_poly.pdbx_seq_one_letter_code
_entity_poly.pdbx_strand_id
1 'polypeptide(L)'
;MHYVSQRWLGGMLTNFRTIRSRLQRLEQLEAMVEDGTLDSESKKQASRLKREMRKIKANLQGVRNMSRLPGAVVVVDAKKEYLALREAKKLEIATIGLLDTDSDPDTVDVAIPANDDSIRAVDLLLNELADAVAIGKTMTAVRQEVPQRPRRIRPKRPALARASEEKPQATSDIEQSPVQIADAPSQESQTEQQEPG
;
A
#
# COMPACT_ATOMS: atom_id res chain seq x y z
N MET A 1 -16.19 -2.05 7.63
CA MET A 1 -14.84 -2.53 7.29
C MET A 1 -14.92 -3.38 6.04
N HIS A 2 -13.79 -3.77 5.46
CA HIS A 2 -13.78 -4.72 4.34
C HIS A 2 -13.70 -6.14 4.89
N TYR A 3 -14.26 -7.11 4.19
CA TYR A 3 -14.28 -8.50 4.62
C TYR A 3 -14.22 -9.46 3.43
N VAL A 4 -13.86 -10.71 3.68
CA VAL A 4 -13.94 -11.82 2.73
C VAL A 4 -14.60 -12.97 3.48
N SER A 5 -15.75 -13.43 3.01
CA SER A 5 -16.55 -14.46 3.72
C SER A 5 -16.67 -15.79 2.98
N GLN A 6 -16.21 -15.86 1.72
CA GLN A 6 -16.37 -17.05 0.87
C GLN A 6 -15.03 -17.74 0.67
N ARG A 7 -14.23 -17.25 -0.28
CA ARG A 7 -12.94 -17.84 -0.61
C ARG A 7 -11.92 -16.75 -0.86
N TRP A 8 -10.76 -16.88 -0.24
CA TRP A 8 -9.60 -16.10 -0.60
C TRP A 8 -9.12 -16.45 -2.02
N LEU A 9 -9.10 -15.45 -2.90
CA LEU A 9 -8.54 -15.61 -4.24
C LEU A 9 -7.05 -15.27 -4.16
N GLY A 10 -6.19 -16.18 -4.62
CA GLY A 10 -4.76 -15.91 -4.68
C GLY A 10 -4.47 -14.65 -5.50
N GLY A 11 -3.63 -13.78 -4.97
CA GLY A 11 -3.36 -12.45 -5.52
C GLY A 11 -4.29 -11.36 -4.99
N MET A 12 -5.08 -11.61 -3.95
CA MET A 12 -6.01 -10.63 -3.39
C MET A 12 -5.31 -9.36 -2.91
N LEU A 13 -4.16 -9.51 -2.25
CA LEU A 13 -3.36 -8.38 -1.77
C LEU A 13 -2.17 -8.12 -2.70
N THR A 14 -1.49 -9.19 -3.13
CA THR A 14 -0.26 -9.07 -3.93
C THR A 14 -0.51 -8.64 -5.38
N ASN A 15 -1.70 -8.93 -5.94
CA ASN A 15 -2.12 -8.51 -7.28
C ASN A 15 -3.40 -7.69 -7.24
N PHE A 16 -3.41 -6.67 -6.37
CA PHE A 16 -4.57 -5.81 -6.14
C PHE A 16 -5.11 -5.14 -7.41
N ARG A 17 -4.24 -4.81 -8.37
CA ARG A 17 -4.63 -4.23 -9.67
C ARG A 17 -5.59 -5.14 -10.45
N THR A 18 -5.32 -6.44 -10.46
CA THR A 18 -6.18 -7.41 -11.16
C THR A 18 -7.50 -7.64 -10.42
N ILE A 19 -7.48 -7.64 -9.09
CA ILE A 19 -8.72 -7.71 -8.29
C ILE A 19 -9.61 -6.50 -8.56
N ARG A 20 -9.01 -5.30 -8.65
CA ARG A 20 -9.74 -4.07 -8.95
C ARG A 20 -10.38 -4.10 -10.34
N SER A 21 -9.71 -4.66 -11.35
CA SER A 21 -10.33 -4.81 -12.68
C SER A 21 -11.49 -5.83 -12.66
N ARG A 22 -11.43 -6.86 -11.82
CA ARG A 22 -12.56 -7.78 -11.59
C ARG A 22 -13.74 -7.11 -10.89
N LEU A 23 -13.49 -6.20 -9.94
CA LEU A 23 -14.53 -5.38 -9.32
C LEU A 23 -15.17 -4.41 -10.33
N GLN A 24 -14.37 -3.76 -11.17
CA GLN A 24 -14.89 -2.92 -12.25
C GLN A 24 -15.75 -3.74 -13.24
N ARG A 25 -15.35 -4.99 -13.52
CA ARG A 25 -16.17 -5.91 -14.32
C ARG A 25 -17.51 -6.23 -13.62
N LEU A 26 -17.53 -6.37 -12.30
CA LEU A 26 -18.78 -6.55 -11.56
C LEU A 26 -19.69 -5.33 -11.71
N GLU A 27 -19.16 -4.12 -11.60
CA GLU A 27 -19.93 -2.87 -11.76
C GLU A 27 -20.54 -2.76 -13.17
N GLN A 28 -19.77 -3.12 -14.21
CA GLN A 28 -20.30 -3.19 -15.58
C GLN A 28 -21.43 -4.21 -15.71
N LEU A 29 -21.30 -5.38 -15.09
CA LEU A 29 -22.34 -6.41 -15.13
C LEU A 29 -23.61 -6.00 -14.37
N GLU A 30 -23.47 -5.29 -13.24
CA GLU A 30 -24.60 -4.72 -12.51
C GLU A 30 -25.29 -3.62 -13.32
N ALA A 31 -24.54 -2.71 -13.94
CA ALA A 31 -25.10 -1.68 -14.84
C ALA A 31 -25.86 -2.30 -16.03
N MET A 32 -25.31 -3.34 -16.66
CA MET A 32 -26.01 -4.05 -17.76
C MET A 32 -27.34 -4.69 -17.33
N VAL A 33 -27.47 -5.07 -16.06
CA VAL A 33 -28.70 -5.61 -15.49
C VAL A 33 -29.69 -4.48 -15.21
N GLU A 34 -29.23 -3.36 -14.66
CA GLU A 34 -30.06 -2.18 -14.38
C GLU A 34 -30.59 -1.53 -15.67
N ASP A 35 -29.75 -1.43 -16.70
CA ASP A 35 -30.09 -0.85 -18.00
C ASP A 35 -30.96 -1.79 -18.87
N GLY A 36 -31.25 -3.02 -18.41
CA GLY A 36 -32.02 -4.02 -19.16
C GLY A 36 -31.31 -4.61 -20.39
N THR A 37 -30.06 -4.21 -20.65
CA THR A 37 -29.25 -4.71 -21.79
C THR A 37 -29.10 -6.23 -21.71
N LEU A 38 -29.00 -6.78 -20.50
CA LEU A 38 -28.85 -8.21 -20.30
C LEU A 38 -30.07 -9.04 -20.74
N ASP A 39 -31.25 -8.44 -20.83
CA ASP A 39 -32.47 -9.10 -21.32
C ASP A 39 -32.60 -9.04 -22.85
N SER A 40 -31.87 -8.11 -23.50
CA SER A 40 -31.74 -8.06 -24.96
C SER A 40 -30.78 -9.12 -25.53
N GLU A 41 -29.93 -9.68 -24.67
CA GLU A 41 -28.98 -10.74 -25.02
C GLU A 41 -29.65 -12.12 -25.17
N SER A 42 -29.01 -13.02 -25.90
CA SER A 42 -29.46 -14.41 -26.00
C SER A 42 -29.54 -15.07 -24.61
N LYS A 43 -30.58 -15.88 -24.35
CA LYS A 43 -30.77 -16.63 -23.08
C LYS A 43 -29.49 -17.36 -22.62
N LYS A 44 -28.70 -17.88 -23.56
CA LYS A 44 -27.41 -18.54 -23.26
C LYS A 44 -26.36 -17.55 -22.75
N GLN A 45 -26.21 -16.39 -23.39
CA GLN A 45 -25.27 -15.34 -22.98
C GLN A 45 -25.72 -14.70 -21.66
N ALA A 46 -26.99 -14.35 -21.53
CA ALA A 46 -27.56 -13.83 -20.29
C ALA A 46 -27.30 -14.76 -19.10
N SER A 47 -27.48 -16.08 -19.28
CA SER A 47 -27.15 -17.08 -18.24
C SER A 47 -25.67 -17.11 -17.87
N ARG A 48 -24.78 -17.00 -18.86
CA ARG A 48 -23.32 -16.95 -18.63
C ARG A 48 -22.92 -15.70 -17.86
N LEU A 49 -23.43 -14.52 -18.25
CA LEU A 49 -23.16 -13.25 -17.58
C LEU A 49 -23.72 -13.24 -16.15
N LYS A 50 -24.95 -13.75 -15.92
CA LYS A 50 -25.51 -13.91 -14.57
C LYS A 50 -24.68 -14.85 -13.69
N ARG A 51 -24.10 -15.91 -14.25
CA ARG A 51 -23.18 -16.81 -13.51
C ARG A 51 -21.86 -16.12 -13.18
N GLU A 52 -21.30 -15.37 -14.12
CA GLU A 52 -20.09 -14.57 -13.90
C GLU A 52 -20.30 -13.54 -12.80
N MET A 53 -21.36 -12.73 -12.90
CA MET A 53 -21.74 -11.73 -11.90
C MET A 53 -21.88 -12.35 -10.51
N ARG A 54 -22.61 -13.46 -10.37
CA ARG A 54 -22.79 -14.14 -9.07
C ARG A 54 -21.48 -14.61 -8.47
N LYS A 55 -20.57 -15.18 -9.28
CA LYS A 55 -19.26 -15.65 -8.80
C LYS A 55 -18.39 -14.49 -8.32
N ILE A 56 -18.33 -13.40 -9.09
CA ILE A 56 -17.52 -12.24 -8.72
C ILE A 56 -18.11 -11.57 -7.46
N LYS A 57 -19.43 -11.39 -7.41
CA LYS A 57 -20.13 -10.81 -6.26
C LYS A 57 -19.90 -11.61 -4.98
N ALA A 58 -20.10 -12.93 -5.01
CA ALA A 58 -19.92 -13.78 -3.83
C ALA A 58 -18.51 -13.67 -3.23
N ASN A 59 -17.48 -13.59 -4.06
CA ASN A 59 -16.09 -13.60 -3.59
C ASN A 59 -15.53 -12.20 -3.27
N LEU A 60 -15.91 -11.17 -4.03
CA LEU A 60 -15.27 -9.86 -3.98
C LEU A 60 -16.15 -8.74 -3.41
N GLN A 61 -17.41 -8.98 -3.06
CA GLN A 61 -18.31 -7.92 -2.59
C GLN A 61 -17.76 -7.18 -1.36
N GLY A 62 -17.16 -7.89 -0.39
CA GLY A 62 -16.67 -7.27 0.83
C GLY A 62 -15.40 -6.41 0.65
N VAL A 63 -14.68 -6.55 -0.47
CA VAL A 63 -13.52 -5.73 -0.84
C VAL A 63 -13.84 -4.63 -1.86
N ARG A 64 -15.10 -4.49 -2.28
CA ARG A 64 -15.55 -3.52 -3.29
C ARG A 64 -15.12 -2.09 -2.99
N ASN A 65 -15.28 -1.66 -1.73
CA ASN A 65 -15.00 -0.29 -1.30
C ASN A 65 -13.54 -0.08 -0.86
N MET A 66 -12.67 -1.08 -1.05
CA MET A 66 -11.28 -0.99 -0.63
C MET A 66 -10.49 -0.18 -1.66
N SER A 67 -10.01 1.00 -1.26
CA SER A 67 -9.23 1.89 -2.14
C SER A 67 -7.72 1.68 -2.04
N ARG A 68 -7.26 1.25 -0.87
CA ARG A 68 -5.86 1.02 -0.49
C ARG A 68 -5.71 -0.33 0.18
N LEU A 69 -4.49 -0.85 0.19
CA LEU A 69 -4.16 -2.06 0.94
C LEU A 69 -4.45 -1.87 2.45
N PRO A 70 -4.90 -2.92 3.14
CA PRO A 70 -5.15 -2.86 4.57
C PRO A 70 -3.85 -2.72 5.35
N GLY A 71 -3.90 -2.04 6.51
CA GLY A 71 -2.76 -1.95 7.43
C GLY A 71 -2.62 -3.15 8.36
N ALA A 72 -3.71 -3.89 8.56
CA ALA A 72 -3.71 -5.16 9.29
C ALA A 72 -4.78 -6.09 8.70
N VAL A 73 -4.53 -7.40 8.78
CA VAL A 73 -5.46 -8.44 8.35
C VAL A 73 -5.80 -9.31 9.55
N VAL A 74 -7.09 -9.52 9.78
CA VAL A 74 -7.60 -10.49 10.76
C VAL A 74 -8.01 -11.75 10.01
N VAL A 75 -7.51 -12.89 10.46
CA VAL A 75 -7.75 -14.21 9.86
C VAL A 75 -8.35 -15.13 10.90
N VAL A 76 -9.39 -15.88 10.51
CA VAL A 76 -9.93 -16.99 11.28
C VAL A 76 -9.42 -18.26 10.61
N ASP A 77 -8.85 -19.17 11.40
CA ASP A 77 -8.21 -20.40 10.91
C ASP A 77 -7.00 -20.13 9.99
N ALA A 78 -5.82 -20.03 10.61
CA ALA A 78 -4.56 -19.78 9.89
C ALA A 78 -4.19 -20.91 8.92
N LYS A 79 -4.62 -22.15 9.19
CA LYS A 79 -4.31 -23.32 8.39
C LYS A 79 -5.11 -23.34 7.09
N LYS A 80 -6.41 -23.06 7.14
CA LYS A 80 -7.26 -22.95 5.95
C LYS A 80 -6.91 -21.72 5.12
N GLU A 81 -6.60 -20.59 5.75
CA GLU A 81 -6.35 -19.30 5.08
C GLU A 81 -4.85 -18.99 4.89
N TYR A 82 -4.01 -20.01 4.71
CA TYR A 82 -2.57 -19.86 4.53
C TYR A 82 -2.16 -18.95 3.37
N LEU A 83 -2.98 -18.87 2.30
CA LEU A 83 -2.72 -17.98 1.16
C LEU A 83 -2.80 -16.50 1.58
N ALA A 84 -3.80 -16.15 2.39
CA ALA A 84 -3.96 -14.79 2.90
C ALA A 84 -2.76 -14.38 3.75
N LEU A 85 -2.33 -15.27 4.66
CA LEU A 85 -1.17 -15.05 5.52
C LEU A 85 0.13 -14.91 4.72
N ARG A 86 0.35 -15.77 3.71
CA ARG A 86 1.54 -15.68 2.86
C ARG A 86 1.58 -14.39 2.04
N GLU A 87 0.43 -13.92 1.57
CA GLU A 87 0.34 -12.65 0.85
C GLU A 87 0.55 -11.45 1.79
N ALA A 88 -0.05 -11.47 2.98
CA ALA A 88 0.14 -10.43 3.99
C ALA A 88 1.60 -10.32 4.43
N LYS A 89 2.25 -11.46 4.70
CA LYS A 89 3.67 -11.53 5.08
C LYS A 89 4.60 -10.98 3.99
N LYS A 90 4.30 -11.22 2.72
CA LYS A 90 5.08 -10.66 1.60
C LYS A 90 4.97 -9.15 1.48
N LEU A 91 3.86 -8.57 1.94
CA LEU A 91 3.59 -7.15 1.90
C LEU A 91 3.86 -6.46 3.24
N GLU A 92 4.42 -7.18 4.21
CA GLU A 92 4.71 -6.69 5.57
C GLU A 92 3.46 -6.11 6.25
N ILE A 93 2.29 -6.69 5.97
CA ILE A 93 1.02 -6.31 6.60
C ILE A 93 0.88 -7.09 7.91
N ALA A 94 0.61 -6.40 9.01
CA ALA A 94 0.42 -7.02 10.32
C ALA A 94 -0.76 -8.01 10.29
N THR A 95 -0.54 -9.21 10.80
CA THR A 95 -1.49 -10.31 10.80
C THR A 95 -1.95 -10.65 12.22
N ILE A 96 -3.26 -10.72 12.40
CA ILE A 96 -3.90 -11.13 13.65
C ILE A 96 -4.67 -12.41 13.32
N GLY A 97 -4.35 -13.51 13.99
CA GLY A 97 -4.91 -14.83 13.69
C GLY A 97 -5.65 -15.41 14.88
N LEU A 98 -6.85 -15.95 14.62
CA LEU A 98 -7.47 -16.90 15.54
C LEU A 98 -6.90 -18.29 15.28
N LEU A 99 -6.28 -18.86 16.31
CA LEU A 99 -5.58 -20.14 16.21
C LEU A 99 -6.22 -21.19 17.11
N ASP A 100 -6.53 -22.34 16.52
CA ASP A 100 -6.86 -23.56 17.24
C ASP A 100 -5.63 -24.48 17.38
N THR A 101 -5.82 -25.61 18.05
CA THR A 101 -4.79 -26.60 18.40
C THR A 101 -3.95 -27.14 17.23
N ASP A 102 -4.44 -27.05 15.99
CA ASP A 102 -3.77 -27.60 14.81
C ASP A 102 -3.04 -26.56 13.95
N SER A 103 -2.99 -25.31 14.42
CA SER A 103 -2.40 -24.17 13.73
C SER A 103 -1.08 -23.73 14.37
N ASP A 104 -0.12 -23.34 13.53
CA ASP A 104 1.22 -22.90 13.96
C ASP A 104 1.21 -21.40 14.31
N PRO A 105 1.54 -21.00 15.56
CA PRO A 105 1.54 -19.61 16.00
C PRO A 105 2.59 -18.73 15.30
N ASP A 106 3.63 -19.31 14.71
CA ASP A 106 4.68 -18.55 14.01
C ASP A 106 4.22 -18.03 12.63
N THR A 107 3.01 -18.40 12.21
CA THR A 107 2.42 -17.98 10.94
C THR A 107 1.78 -16.58 11.00
N VAL A 108 1.49 -16.08 12.20
CA VAL A 108 0.81 -14.80 12.45
C VAL A 108 1.60 -13.93 13.43
N ASP A 109 1.47 -12.61 13.32
CA ASP A 109 2.19 -11.69 14.21
C ASP A 109 1.54 -11.62 15.60
N VAL A 110 0.21 -11.68 15.65
CA VAL A 110 -0.57 -11.71 16.89
C VAL A 110 -1.49 -12.91 16.86
N ALA A 111 -1.15 -13.91 17.68
CA ALA A 111 -1.95 -15.11 17.87
C ALA A 111 -2.98 -14.93 19.00
N ILE A 112 -4.25 -15.20 18.69
CA ILE A 112 -5.32 -15.29 19.68
C ILE A 112 -5.72 -16.77 19.78
N PRO A 113 -5.42 -17.46 20.89
CA PRO A 113 -5.79 -18.86 21.05
C PRO A 113 -7.31 -18.96 21.27
N ALA A 114 -8.02 -19.60 20.33
CA ALA A 114 -9.42 -19.94 20.51
C ALA A 114 -9.87 -21.02 19.53
N ASN A 115 -11.03 -21.62 19.83
CA ASN A 115 -11.69 -22.57 18.95
C ASN A 115 -12.29 -21.84 17.73
N ASP A 116 -11.80 -22.14 16.54
CA ASP A 116 -12.24 -21.57 15.26
C ASP A 116 -13.40 -22.35 14.60
N ASP A 117 -13.67 -23.59 15.02
CA ASP A 117 -14.81 -24.38 14.56
C ASP A 117 -16.15 -23.92 15.19
N SER A 118 -16.10 -23.23 16.33
CA SER A 118 -17.31 -22.78 17.04
C SER A 118 -17.78 -21.41 16.57
N ILE A 119 -18.95 -21.38 15.93
CA ILE A 119 -19.61 -20.14 15.50
C ILE A 119 -19.72 -19.14 16.65
N ARG A 120 -20.09 -19.59 17.87
CA ARG A 120 -20.24 -18.71 19.03
C ARG A 120 -18.92 -18.09 19.48
N ALA A 121 -17.82 -18.85 19.40
CA ALA A 121 -16.50 -18.34 19.77
C ALA A 121 -16.02 -17.32 18.75
N VAL A 122 -16.13 -17.65 17.46
CA VAL A 122 -15.79 -16.74 16.36
C VAL A 122 -16.62 -15.46 16.42
N ASP A 123 -17.93 -15.56 16.61
CA ASP A 123 -18.81 -14.40 16.72
C ASP A 123 -18.43 -13.49 17.90
N LEU A 124 -18.19 -14.06 19.08
CA LEU A 124 -17.80 -13.30 20.27
C LEU A 124 -16.50 -12.52 20.01
N LEU A 125 -15.49 -13.18 19.46
CA LEU A 125 -14.17 -12.60 19.22
C LEU A 125 -14.20 -11.55 18.12
N LEU A 126 -14.89 -11.82 17.01
CA LEU A 126 -15.01 -10.86 15.92
C LEU A 126 -15.81 -9.63 16.32
N ASN A 127 -16.84 -9.77 17.16
CA ASN A 127 -17.59 -8.64 17.69
C ASN A 127 -16.71 -7.77 18.61
N GLU A 128 -15.98 -8.37 19.54
CA GLU A 128 -15.06 -7.63 20.42
C GLU A 128 -13.97 -6.89 19.61
N LEU A 129 -13.40 -7.55 18.59
CA LEU A 129 -12.44 -6.92 17.68
C LEU A 129 -13.09 -5.78 16.86
N ALA A 130 -14.32 -5.96 16.40
CA ALA A 130 -15.03 -4.93 15.65
C ALA A 130 -15.30 -3.69 16.52
N ASP A 131 -15.69 -3.89 17.77
CA ASP A 131 -15.92 -2.82 18.74
C ASP A 131 -14.61 -2.09 19.08
N ALA A 132 -13.53 -2.82 19.33
CA ALA A 132 -12.20 -2.25 19.55
C ALA A 132 -11.75 -1.38 18.35
N VAL A 133 -11.98 -1.85 17.12
CA VAL A 133 -11.64 -1.08 15.91
C VAL A 133 -12.57 0.13 15.73
N ALA A 134 -13.85 0.03 16.09
CA ALA A 134 -14.78 1.15 16.06
C ALA A 134 -14.32 2.26 17.01
N ILE A 135 -13.97 1.90 18.24
CA ILE A 135 -13.41 2.82 19.25
C ILE A 135 -12.12 3.46 18.72
N GLY A 136 -11.17 2.67 18.21
CA GLY A 136 -9.90 3.18 17.67
C GLY A 136 -10.06 4.18 16.52
N LYS A 137 -11.08 3.99 15.67
CA LYS A 137 -11.42 4.94 14.59
C LYS A 137 -11.92 6.27 15.12
N THR A 138 -12.79 6.26 16.14
CA THR A 138 -13.28 7.51 16.76
C THR A 138 -12.15 8.29 17.43
N MET A 139 -11.25 7.59 18.15
CA MET A 139 -10.09 8.23 18.78
C MET A 139 -9.11 8.85 17.77
N THR A 140 -8.92 8.20 16.62
CA THR A 140 -8.06 8.72 15.55
C THR A 140 -8.65 9.98 14.90
N ALA A 141 -9.97 10.02 14.69
CA ALA A 141 -10.66 11.20 14.19
C ALA A 141 -10.49 12.39 15.15
N VAL A 142 -10.70 12.17 16.46
CA VAL A 142 -10.49 13.20 17.50
C VAL A 142 -9.04 13.69 17.55
N ARG A 143 -8.06 12.79 17.36
CA ARG A 143 -6.64 13.15 17.34
C ARG A 143 -6.25 14.01 16.13
N GLN A 144 -6.96 13.87 15.00
CA GLN A 144 -6.75 14.71 13.82
C GLN A 144 -7.32 16.13 13.97
N GLU A 145 -8.28 16.34 14.87
CA GLU A 145 -8.90 17.64 15.13
C GLU A 145 -8.12 18.53 16.10
N VAL A 146 -7.03 18.04 16.74
CA VAL A 146 -6.18 18.88 17.58
C VAL A 146 -5.51 19.94 16.69
N PRO A 147 -5.84 21.24 16.83
CA PRO A 147 -5.34 22.25 15.92
C PRO A 147 -3.83 22.31 16.03
N GLN A 148 -3.15 22.19 14.88
CA GLN A 148 -1.72 22.41 14.80
C GLN A 148 -1.44 23.77 15.44
N ARG A 149 -0.69 23.77 16.55
CA ARG A 149 -0.25 25.02 17.18
C ARG A 149 0.39 25.88 16.08
N PRO A 150 -0.03 27.14 15.91
CA PRO A 150 0.47 27.97 14.83
C PRO A 150 1.99 27.98 14.91
N ARG A 151 2.66 27.58 13.83
CA ARG A 151 4.13 27.69 13.71
C ARG A 151 4.46 29.15 14.02
N ARG A 152 5.16 29.40 15.12
CA ARG A 152 5.70 30.72 15.47
C ARG A 152 6.56 31.19 14.29
N ILE A 153 6.01 32.07 13.47
CA ILE A 153 6.76 32.80 12.45
C ILE A 153 7.75 33.67 13.24
N ARG A 154 9.04 33.31 13.21
CA ARG A 154 10.09 34.16 13.77
C ARG A 154 10.12 35.44 12.92
N PRO A 155 9.92 36.64 13.50
CA PRO A 155 10.05 37.86 12.71
C PRO A 155 11.51 37.99 12.27
N LYS A 156 11.75 38.08 10.95
CA LYS A 156 13.05 38.52 10.43
C LYS A 156 13.24 39.96 10.91
N ARG A 157 14.20 40.17 11.81
CA ARG A 157 14.62 41.52 12.22
C ARG A 157 15.03 42.30 10.96
N PRO A 158 14.59 43.56 10.79
CA PRO A 158 15.10 44.39 9.71
C PRO A 158 16.57 44.68 9.98
N ALA A 159 17.43 44.40 9.00
CA ALA A 159 18.82 44.80 9.03
C ALA A 159 18.87 46.33 8.94
N LEU A 160 19.31 47.00 10.01
CA LEU A 160 19.65 48.41 9.95
C LEU A 160 20.86 48.58 9.04
N ALA A 161 20.71 49.46 8.03
CA ALA A 161 21.77 49.84 7.13
C ALA A 161 22.77 50.78 7.82
N ARG A 162 24.05 50.40 7.72
CA ARG A 162 25.29 51.19 7.53
C ARG A 162 25.60 52.37 8.47
N ALA A 163 26.79 52.29 9.08
CA ALA A 163 27.73 53.41 9.18
C ALA A 163 29.10 52.93 8.66
N SER A 164 29.72 53.75 7.82
CA SER A 164 30.99 53.58 7.11
C SER A 164 32.22 53.98 7.95
N GLU A 165 33.41 53.68 7.40
CA GLU A 165 34.80 53.99 7.85
C GLU A 165 35.41 52.90 8.76
N GLU A 166 36.61 52.37 8.57
CA GLU A 166 37.81 52.72 7.78
C GLU A 166 38.71 51.46 7.71
N LYS A 167 39.50 51.28 6.63
CA LYS A 167 40.53 50.23 6.53
C LYS A 167 41.82 50.69 7.21
N PRO A 168 42.61 49.76 7.77
CA PRO A 168 44.06 49.81 7.52
C PRO A 168 44.59 48.52 6.90
N GLN A 169 45.37 48.67 5.82
CA GLN A 169 46.31 47.67 5.32
C GLN A 169 47.61 47.74 6.13
N ALA A 170 48.20 46.58 6.44
CA ALA A 170 49.65 46.43 6.52
C ALA A 170 50.02 45.00 6.10
N THR A 171 51.05 44.96 5.26
CA THR A 171 51.58 43.90 4.40
C THR A 171 52.63 43.03 5.10
N SER A 172 52.78 41.77 4.65
CA SER A 172 54.10 41.24 4.29
C SER A 172 53.95 39.98 3.43
N ASP A 173 54.49 40.07 2.23
CA ASP A 173 54.65 39.06 1.19
C ASP A 173 55.37 37.79 1.65
N ILE A 174 55.16 36.68 0.92
CA ILE A 174 56.20 35.87 0.27
C ILE A 174 55.55 35.06 -0.87
N GLU A 175 55.96 35.42 -2.10
CA GLU A 175 56.28 34.61 -3.31
C GLU A 175 55.31 33.50 -3.78
N GLN A 176 54.60 33.70 -4.90
CA GLN A 176 54.99 33.61 -6.33
C GLN A 176 54.53 32.29 -6.99
N SER A 177 53.31 32.37 -7.51
CA SER A 177 52.87 32.14 -8.90
C SER A 177 53.05 30.80 -9.66
N PRO A 178 52.11 30.52 -10.61
CA PRO A 178 51.85 29.21 -11.20
C PRO A 178 52.29 29.10 -12.66
N VAL A 179 52.26 27.90 -13.24
CA VAL A 179 52.33 27.71 -14.70
C VAL A 179 51.09 26.95 -15.18
N GLN A 180 50.24 27.65 -15.94
CA GLN A 180 49.33 27.09 -16.94
C GLN A 180 50.06 26.99 -18.28
N ILE A 181 49.56 26.12 -19.18
CA ILE A 181 49.49 26.15 -20.66
C ILE A 181 49.12 24.70 -21.04
N ALA A 182 47.87 24.31 -21.36
CA ALA A 182 47.07 24.57 -22.57
C ALA A 182 47.81 24.25 -23.88
N ASP A 183 47.50 23.15 -24.57
CA ASP A 183 46.77 23.18 -25.85
C ASP A 183 46.52 21.78 -26.44
N ALA A 184 45.49 21.71 -27.28
CA ALA A 184 44.88 20.52 -27.89
C ALA A 184 45.55 20.11 -29.24
N PRO A 185 44.85 19.54 -30.25
CA PRO A 185 44.44 18.14 -30.43
C PRO A 185 44.95 17.50 -31.75
N SER A 186 44.50 16.25 -32.01
CA SER A 186 44.31 15.58 -33.34
C SER A 186 45.43 14.65 -33.85
N GLN A 187 45.16 13.36 -34.04
CA GLN A 187 44.74 12.74 -35.32
C GLN A 187 44.81 11.20 -35.27
N GLU A 188 44.04 10.62 -36.19
CA GLU A 188 43.81 9.21 -36.50
C GLU A 188 45.09 8.40 -36.76
N SER A 189 45.06 7.09 -36.49
CA SER A 189 45.31 6.07 -37.51
C SER A 189 45.16 4.64 -36.99
N GLN A 190 44.53 3.84 -37.85
CA GLN A 190 44.23 2.41 -37.87
C GLN A 190 45.37 1.46 -37.44
N THR A 191 45.00 0.24 -37.06
CA THR A 191 45.48 -1.10 -37.52
C THR A 191 45.04 -2.11 -36.44
N GLU A 192 43.95 -2.87 -36.56
CA GLU A 192 43.76 -4.09 -37.37
C GLU A 192 44.42 -5.36 -36.77
N GLN A 193 43.64 -6.47 -36.77
CA GLN A 193 43.97 -7.90 -36.53
C GLN A 193 44.23 -8.33 -35.07
N GLN A 194 43.77 -9.48 -34.55
CA GLN A 194 43.01 -10.62 -35.07
C GLN A 194 42.53 -11.46 -33.86
N GLU A 195 41.33 -12.02 -33.98
CA GLU A 195 40.71 -13.12 -33.23
C GLU A 195 41.54 -14.43 -33.21
N PRO A 196 41.03 -15.58 -32.70
CA PRO A 196 40.14 -15.83 -31.57
C PRO A 196 40.61 -17.02 -30.70
N GLY A 197 39.89 -17.29 -29.60
CA GLY A 197 39.91 -18.56 -28.87
C GLY A 197 38.68 -18.67 -27.98
#